data_AF-A0A0B4FKC6-F1
#
_entry.id   AF-A0A0B4FKC6-F1
#
_cell.length_a   1.000
_cell.length_b   1.000
_cell.length_c   1.000
_cell.angle_alpha   90.00
_cell.angle_beta   90.00
_cell.angle_gamma   90.00
#
_symmetry.space_group_name_H-M   'P 1'
#
loop_
_entity.id
_entity.type
_entity.pdbx_description
1 polymer ?
#
loop_
_entity_poly.entity_id
_entity_poly.type
_entity_poly.pdbx_seq_one_letter_code
_entity_poly.pdbx_strand_id
1 'polypeptide(L)'
;MFGLEALAAVGETYENSVNAQKACDFLISKQRQDGGWSESLQGCADQRYTESPQGSLVVQTAWALIALMAGEYPAVEPIKRGVKLLMSRQQDNGEWLEEEIPGAFHGFCSFSYPNYKFSFTIRALGTFATRYPDEKVAE
;
A
#
# COMPACT_ATOMS: atom_id res chain seq x y z
N MET A 1 -6.31 3.38 1.51
CA MET A 1 -5.45 4.58 1.64
C MET A 1 -6.26 5.79 2.07
N PHE A 2 -6.99 6.46 1.17
CA PHE A 2 -7.69 7.73 1.46
C PHE A 2 -8.55 7.73 2.73
N GLY A 3 -9.29 6.66 3.01
CA GLY A 3 -10.10 6.56 4.23
C GLY A 3 -9.28 6.67 5.53
N LEU A 4 -8.15 5.97 5.61
CA LEU A 4 -7.26 6.04 6.78
C LEU A 4 -6.55 7.39 6.88
N GLU A 5 -6.19 8.01 5.76
CA GLU A 5 -5.61 9.36 5.77
C GLU A 5 -6.61 10.41 6.25
N ALA A 6 -7.88 10.30 5.85
CA ALA A 6 -8.94 11.21 6.27
C ALA A 6 -9.25 11.07 7.77
N LEU A 7 -9.27 9.83 8.30
CA LEU A 7 -9.42 9.58 9.73
C LEU A 7 -8.23 10.16 10.52
N ALA A 8 -7.00 9.90 10.06
CA ALA A 8 -5.81 10.45 10.69
C ALA A 8 -5.81 11.98 10.71
N ALA A 9 -6.32 12.63 9.67
CA ALA A 9 -6.42 14.10 9.59
C ALA A 9 -7.35 14.71 10.66
N VAL A 10 -8.27 13.93 11.23
CA VAL A 10 -9.14 14.34 12.35
C VAL A 10 -8.73 13.73 13.69
N GLY A 11 -7.52 13.13 13.76
CA GLY A 11 -6.96 12.54 14.98
C GLY A 11 -7.47 11.12 15.29
N GLU A 12 -8.14 10.47 14.34
CA GLU A 12 -8.58 9.08 14.48
C GLU A 12 -7.51 8.11 13.94
N THR A 13 -6.97 7.27 14.84
CA THR A 13 -5.91 6.30 14.57
C THR A 13 -6.28 4.92 15.11
N TYR A 14 -5.41 3.93 14.92
CA TYR A 14 -5.63 2.56 15.37
C TYR A 14 -5.91 2.49 16.88
N GLU A 15 -5.27 3.33 17.70
CA GLU A 15 -5.42 3.27 19.15
C GLU A 15 -6.84 3.69 19.61
N ASN A 16 -7.47 4.64 18.90
CA ASN A 16 -8.67 5.32 19.39
C ASN A 16 -9.92 5.17 18.50
N SER A 17 -9.82 4.61 17.29
CA SER A 17 -10.93 4.50 16.35
C SER A 17 -11.15 3.07 15.88
N VAL A 18 -12.34 2.53 16.16
CA VAL A 18 -12.79 1.22 15.68
C VAL A 18 -12.79 1.14 14.16
N ASN A 19 -13.04 2.26 13.47
CA ASN A 19 -13.01 2.32 12.01
C ASN A 19 -11.58 2.21 11.48
N ALA A 20 -10.64 2.93 12.11
CA ALA A 20 -9.22 2.84 11.76
C ALA A 20 -8.66 1.43 12.04
N GLN A 21 -9.04 0.82 13.16
CA GLN A 21 -8.67 -0.57 13.50
C GLN A 21 -9.12 -1.54 12.41
N LYS A 22 -10.42 -1.56 12.10
CA LYS A 22 -10.98 -2.45 11.07
C LYS A 22 -10.32 -2.25 9.70
N ALA A 23 -10.04 -1.00 9.32
CA ALA A 23 -9.39 -0.71 8.06
C ALA A 23 -7.93 -1.20 8.03
N CYS A 24 -7.16 -1.01 9.10
CA CYS A 24 -5.80 -1.52 9.20
C CYS A 24 -5.78 -3.05 9.22
N ASP A 25 -6.60 -3.68 10.05
CA ASP A 25 -6.70 -5.14 10.17
C ASP A 25 -7.10 -5.79 8.85
N PHE A 26 -8.01 -5.15 8.10
CA PHE A 26 -8.35 -5.57 6.75
C PHE A 26 -7.12 -5.59 5.85
N LEU A 27 -6.33 -4.50 5.80
CA LEU A 27 -5.11 -4.46 5.01
C LEU A 27 -4.13 -5.55 5.44
N ILE A 28 -3.87 -5.70 6.74
CA ILE A 28 -2.94 -6.72 7.24
C ILE A 28 -3.41 -8.14 6.86
N SER A 29 -4.71 -8.41 6.91
CA SER A 29 -5.28 -9.71 6.49
C SER A 29 -5.05 -10.05 5.01
N LYS A 30 -4.67 -9.05 4.20
CA LYS A 30 -4.42 -9.18 2.76
C LYS A 30 -2.94 -9.05 2.38
N GLN A 31 -2.05 -8.92 3.37
CA GLN A 31 -0.61 -8.90 3.09
C GLN A 31 -0.15 -10.28 2.61
N ARG A 32 0.55 -10.31 1.47
CA ARG A 32 1.07 -11.55 0.87
C ARG A 32 2.36 -12.01 1.55
N GLN A 33 2.79 -13.22 1.23
CA GLN A 33 4.01 -13.83 1.80
C GLN A 33 5.29 -13.06 1.44
N ASP A 34 5.33 -12.40 0.28
CA ASP A 34 6.44 -11.55 -0.15
C ASP A 34 6.44 -10.16 0.52
N GLY A 35 5.40 -9.84 1.31
CA GLY A 35 5.27 -8.59 2.05
C GLY A 35 4.42 -7.53 1.34
N GLY A 36 4.00 -7.76 0.10
CA GLY A 36 3.23 -6.78 -0.66
C GLY A 36 1.72 -7.00 -0.63
N TRP A 37 1.02 -6.17 -1.41
CA TRP A 37 -0.42 -6.19 -1.60
C TRP A 37 -0.77 -6.20 -3.09
N SER A 38 -1.95 -6.73 -3.40
CA SER A 38 -2.41 -6.90 -4.77
C SER A 38 -3.93 -6.88 -4.88
N GLU A 39 -4.49 -6.20 -5.85
CA GLU A 39 -5.89 -6.21 -6.20
C GLU A 39 -6.04 -6.20 -7.73
N SER A 40 -6.84 -7.13 -8.25
CA SER A 40 -7.18 -7.24 -9.65
C SER A 40 -8.30 -6.25 -10.01
N LEU A 41 -8.27 -5.74 -11.25
CA LEU A 41 -9.36 -4.93 -11.81
C LEU A 41 -10.73 -5.62 -11.77
N GLN A 42 -10.76 -6.96 -11.78
CA GLN A 42 -12.02 -7.72 -11.62
C GLN A 42 -12.68 -7.41 -10.28
N GLY A 43 -11.89 -7.13 -9.24
CA GLY A 43 -12.41 -6.73 -7.93
C GLY A 43 -13.22 -5.43 -7.98
N CYS A 44 -12.89 -4.53 -8.92
CA CYS A 44 -13.68 -3.31 -9.14
C CYS A 44 -15.07 -3.62 -9.74
N ALA A 45 -15.15 -4.58 -10.68
CA ALA A 45 -16.41 -5.00 -11.27
C ALA A 45 -17.27 -5.79 -10.27
N ASP A 46 -16.64 -6.68 -9.51
CA ASP A 46 -17.29 -7.53 -8.52
C ASP A 46 -17.59 -6.81 -7.18
N GLN A 47 -17.12 -5.57 -7.01
CA GLN A 47 -17.19 -4.79 -5.77
C GLN A 47 -16.67 -5.55 -4.53
N ARG A 48 -15.62 -6.36 -4.73
CA ARG A 48 -15.00 -7.16 -3.68
C ARG A 48 -13.51 -7.25 -3.90
N TYR A 49 -12.75 -7.29 -2.81
CA TYR A 49 -11.31 -7.48 -2.90
C TYR A 49 -11.00 -8.82 -3.57
N THR A 50 -10.31 -8.75 -4.70
CA THR A 50 -9.87 -9.91 -5.47
C THR A 50 -8.39 -9.75 -5.72
N GLU A 51 -7.58 -10.68 -5.23
CA GLU A 51 -6.13 -10.61 -5.41
C GLU A 51 -5.74 -10.72 -6.89
N SER A 52 -4.65 -10.05 -7.28
CA SER A 52 -4.11 -10.23 -8.62
C SER A 52 -3.41 -11.60 -8.74
N PRO A 53 -3.60 -12.33 -9.86
CA PRO A 53 -2.86 -13.54 -10.14
C PRO A 53 -1.36 -13.29 -10.39
N GLN A 54 -0.94 -12.04 -10.64
CA GLN A 54 0.45 -11.64 -10.88
C GLN A 54 1.26 -11.48 -9.59
N GLY A 55 0.61 -11.62 -8.43
CA GLY A 55 1.23 -11.44 -7.12
C GLY A 55 1.15 -9.99 -6.64
N SER A 56 2.02 -9.62 -5.71
CA SER A 56 2.09 -8.26 -5.18
C SER A 56 2.34 -7.24 -6.28
N LEU A 57 1.70 -6.08 -6.17
CA LEU A 57 1.83 -4.95 -7.09
C LEU A 57 2.41 -3.74 -6.35
N VAL A 58 3.38 -3.03 -6.95
CA VAL A 58 4.14 -1.94 -6.31
C VAL A 58 3.26 -0.76 -5.92
N VAL A 59 2.32 -0.38 -6.77
CA VAL A 59 1.41 0.75 -6.51
C VAL A 59 0.48 0.43 -5.34
N GLN A 60 -0.10 -0.77 -5.32
CA GLN A 60 -1.02 -1.18 -4.25
C GLN A 60 -0.29 -1.47 -2.94
N THR A 61 0.93 -2.01 -3.02
CA THR A 61 1.81 -2.12 -1.86
C THR A 61 2.10 -0.74 -1.26
N ALA A 62 2.44 0.25 -2.09
CA ALA A 62 2.65 1.61 -1.64
C ALA A 62 1.39 2.23 -1.00
N TRP A 63 0.20 2.01 -1.58
CA TRP A 63 -1.07 2.47 -0.99
C TRP A 63 -1.36 1.84 0.37
N ALA A 64 -1.13 0.53 0.52
CA ALA A 64 -1.32 -0.17 1.79
C ALA A 64 -0.36 0.37 2.86
N LEU A 65 0.91 0.56 2.51
CA LEU A 65 1.91 1.14 3.42
C LEU A 65 1.54 2.54 3.88
N ILE A 66 1.18 3.44 2.95
CA ILE A 66 0.75 4.80 3.28
C ILE A 66 -0.45 4.76 4.23
N ALA A 67 -1.42 3.88 3.95
CA ALA A 67 -2.61 3.74 4.77
C ALA A 67 -2.31 3.23 6.19
N LEU A 68 -1.53 2.16 6.31
CA LEU A 68 -1.15 1.56 7.59
C LEU A 68 -0.34 2.53 8.45
N MET A 69 0.58 3.25 7.83
CA MET A 69 1.31 4.32 8.52
C MET A 69 0.33 5.41 8.94
N ALA A 70 -0.47 5.97 8.05
CA ALA A 70 -1.44 7.03 8.40
C ALA A 70 -2.35 6.63 9.58
N GLY A 71 -2.82 5.38 9.59
CA GLY A 71 -3.62 4.80 10.66
C GLY A 71 -2.87 4.46 11.96
N GLU A 72 -1.56 4.65 12.03
CA GLU A 72 -0.71 4.29 13.19
C GLU A 72 -0.83 2.82 13.60
N TYR A 73 -0.78 1.92 12.61
CA TYR A 73 -0.83 0.49 12.90
C TYR A 73 0.30 0.09 13.87
N PRO A 74 0.01 -0.62 14.98
CA PRO A 74 0.92 -0.75 16.11
C PRO A 74 2.15 -1.61 15.85
N ALA A 75 2.11 -2.53 14.87
CA ALA A 75 3.23 -3.39 14.56
C ALA A 75 3.97 -2.91 13.31
N VAL A 76 5.27 -2.62 13.46
CA VAL A 76 6.11 -2.11 12.37
C VAL A 76 6.55 -3.21 11.40
N GLU A 77 6.58 -4.47 11.82
CA GLU A 77 7.12 -5.58 11.02
C GLU A 77 6.37 -5.81 9.69
N PRO A 78 5.03 -5.84 9.63
CA PRO A 78 4.30 -5.87 8.37
C PRO A 78 4.64 -4.69 7.44
N ILE A 79 4.84 -3.50 8.00
CA ILE A 79 5.20 -2.31 7.24
C ILE A 79 6.61 -2.48 6.64
N LYS A 80 7.58 -2.95 7.45
CA LYS A 80 8.96 -3.23 6.99
C LYS A 80 8.99 -4.25 5.86
N ARG A 81 8.19 -5.32 5.93
CA ARG A 81 8.09 -6.32 4.85
C ARG A 81 7.62 -5.70 3.54
N GLY A 82 6.63 -4.83 3.56
CA GLY A 82 6.18 -4.12 2.35
C GLY A 82 7.20 -3.12 1.84
N VAL A 83 7.89 -2.39 2.73
CA VAL A 83 8.98 -1.48 2.36
C VAL A 83 10.14 -2.25 1.71
N LYS A 84 10.51 -3.41 2.25
CA LYS A 84 11.52 -4.31 1.67
C LYS A 84 11.15 -4.74 0.25
N LEU A 85 9.88 -5.08 0.01
CA LEU A 85 9.40 -5.42 -1.33
C LEU A 85 9.50 -4.23 -2.31
N LEU A 86 9.14 -3.02 -1.87
CA LEU A 86 9.30 -1.83 -2.72
C LEU A 86 10.77 -1.59 -3.05
N MET A 87 11.67 -1.64 -2.06
CA MET A 87 13.11 -1.47 -2.27
C MET A 87 13.68 -2.54 -3.20
N SER A 88 13.28 -3.81 -3.05
CA SER A 88 13.80 -4.91 -3.87
C SER A 88 13.32 -4.87 -5.32
N ARG A 89 12.26 -4.11 -5.62
CA ARG A 89 11.73 -3.95 -6.99
C ARG A 89 12.18 -2.65 -7.67
N GLN A 90 12.89 -1.78 -6.96
CA GLN A 90 13.48 -0.60 -7.57
C GLN A 90 14.61 -1.03 -8.52
N GLN A 91 14.58 -0.52 -9.74
CA GLN A 91 15.57 -0.77 -10.77
C GLN A 91 16.83 0.10 -10.53
N ASP A 92 17.94 -0.23 -11.19
CA ASP A 92 19.21 0.51 -11.05
C ASP A 92 19.10 1.99 -11.46
N ASN A 93 18.17 2.32 -12.37
CA ASN A 93 17.89 3.69 -12.80
C ASN A 93 16.96 4.45 -11.82
N GLY A 94 16.56 3.81 -10.72
CA GLY A 94 15.66 4.35 -9.70
C GLY A 94 14.17 4.17 -9.98
N GLU A 95 13.78 3.58 -11.12
CA GLU A 95 12.38 3.35 -11.45
C GLU A 95 11.79 2.10 -10.80
N TRP A 96 10.46 1.99 -10.86
CA TRP A 96 9.75 0.73 -10.72
C TRP A 96 9.16 0.34 -12.08
N LEU A 97 9.08 -0.95 -12.40
CA LEU A 97 8.47 -1.39 -13.65
C LEU A 97 6.95 -1.15 -13.65
N GLU A 98 6.36 -0.98 -14.83
CA GLU A 98 4.90 -0.93 -14.96
C GLU A 98 4.34 -2.34 -14.76
N GLU A 99 3.28 -2.44 -13.96
CA GLU A 99 2.60 -3.69 -13.63
C GLU A 99 1.11 -3.57 -14.00
N GLU A 100 0.20 -4.34 -13.38
CA GLU A 100 -1.22 -4.23 -13.70
C GLU A 100 -1.76 -2.81 -13.57
N ILE A 101 -2.69 -2.47 -14.46
CA ILE A 101 -3.34 -1.16 -14.49
C ILE A 101 -4.07 -0.93 -13.16
N PRO A 102 -3.68 0.08 -12.36
CA PRO A 102 -4.23 0.27 -11.01
C PRO A 102 -5.56 1.02 -10.98
N GLY A 103 -6.00 1.59 -12.11
CA GLY A 103 -7.13 2.51 -12.17
C GLY A 103 -8.33 1.95 -12.93
N ALA A 104 -9.50 1.96 -12.29
CA ALA A 104 -10.80 1.69 -12.91
C ALA A 104 -11.70 2.93 -12.85
N PHE A 105 -12.44 3.19 -13.93
CA PHE A 105 -13.48 4.19 -14.07
C PHE A 105 -14.79 3.47 -14.39
N HIS A 106 -15.82 3.71 -13.58
CA HIS A 106 -17.11 3.00 -13.61
C HIS A 106 -17.03 1.47 -13.54
N GLY A 107 -15.93 0.88 -13.07
CA GLY A 107 -15.81 -0.58 -12.88
C GLY A 107 -15.54 -1.39 -14.15
N PHE A 108 -15.49 -0.75 -15.33
CA PHE A 108 -15.25 -1.44 -16.62
C PHE A 108 -14.29 -0.71 -17.58
N CYS A 109 -13.92 0.55 -17.31
CA CYS A 109 -12.94 1.28 -18.12
C CYS A 109 -11.64 1.42 -17.32
N SER A 110 -10.50 0.99 -17.87
CA SER A 110 -9.20 1.10 -17.20
C SER A 110 -8.35 2.21 -17.79
N PHE A 111 -7.59 2.92 -16.94
CA PHE A 111 -6.65 3.96 -17.35
C PHE A 111 -5.26 3.65 -16.81
N SER A 112 -4.23 3.71 -17.67
CA SER A 112 -2.85 3.66 -17.19
C SER A 112 -2.47 5.00 -16.56
N TYR A 113 -1.91 4.93 -15.35
CA TYR A 113 -1.36 6.06 -14.62
C TYR A 113 0.15 5.85 -14.46
N PRO A 114 0.96 6.17 -15.48
CA PRO A 114 2.38 5.78 -15.52
C PRO A 114 3.19 6.37 -14.36
N ASN A 115 2.77 7.51 -13.81
CA ASN A 115 3.46 8.16 -12.70
C ASN A 115 3.16 7.55 -11.32
N TYR A 116 2.14 6.68 -11.19
CA TYR A 116 1.79 6.09 -9.88
C TYR A 116 2.90 5.23 -9.31
N LYS A 117 3.64 4.52 -10.18
CA LYS A 117 4.80 3.71 -9.81
C LYS A 117 5.96 4.51 -9.21
N PHE A 118 5.96 5.84 -9.39
CA PHE A 118 6.93 6.75 -8.77
C PHE A 118 6.31 7.49 -7.59
N SER A 119 5.18 8.19 -7.81
CA SER A 119 4.62 9.10 -6.81
C SER A 119 4.26 8.37 -5.51
N PHE A 120 3.66 7.18 -5.60
CA PHE A 120 3.24 6.45 -4.40
C PHE A 120 4.39 5.70 -3.74
N THR A 121 5.29 5.09 -4.51
CA THR A 121 6.44 4.36 -3.96
C THR A 121 7.38 5.32 -3.24
N ILE A 122 7.74 6.45 -3.85
CA ILE A 122 8.57 7.49 -3.23
C ILE A 122 7.89 8.03 -1.97
N ARG A 123 6.59 8.33 -2.04
CA ARG A 123 5.84 8.80 -0.87
C ARG A 123 5.84 7.77 0.26
N ALA A 124 5.59 6.49 -0.04
CA ALA A 124 5.59 5.42 0.95
C ALA A 124 6.96 5.26 1.62
N LEU A 125 8.04 5.18 0.83
CA LEU A 125 9.40 5.07 1.35
C LEU A 125 9.80 6.30 2.18
N GLY A 126 9.50 7.51 1.69
CA GLY A 126 9.80 8.75 2.42
C GLY A 126 9.02 8.89 3.72
N THR A 127 7.75 8.45 3.73
CA THR A 127 6.91 8.45 4.94
C THR A 127 7.48 7.46 5.97
N PHE A 128 7.88 6.27 5.53
CA PHE A 128 8.50 5.28 6.40
C PHE A 128 9.80 5.80 7.01
N ALA A 129 10.71 6.32 6.18
CA ALA A 129 11.99 6.86 6.64
C ALA A 129 11.84 8.02 7.64
N THR A 130 10.79 8.84 7.49
CA THR A 130 10.51 9.96 8.39
C THR A 130 9.92 9.50 9.72
N ARG A 131 9.05 8.48 9.70
CA ARG A 131 8.29 8.04 10.87
C ARG A 131 9.02 7.00 11.72
N TYR A 132 9.91 6.22 11.09
CA TYR A 132 10.65 5.14 11.72
C TYR A 132 12.16 5.27 11.45
N PRO A 133 12.82 6.35 11.91
CA PRO A 133 14.22 6.63 11.58
C PRO A 133 15.21 5.57 12.10
N ASP A 134 14.86 4.86 13.18
CA ASP A 134 15.71 3.85 13.80
C ASP A 134 15.49 2.44 13.22
N GLU A 135 14.47 2.25 12.39
CA GLU A 135 14.11 0.94 11.85
C GLU A 135 14.97 0.58 10.62
N LYS A 136 15.71 -0.53 10.73
CA LYS A 136 16.47 -1.09 9.62
C LYS A 136 15.60 -2.09 8.85
N VAL A 137 15.44 -1.86 7.55
CA VAL A 137 14.68 -2.73 6.64
C VAL A 137 15.55 -3.87 6.07
N ALA A 138 16.86 -3.68 6.08
CA ALA A 138 17.83 -4.66 5.59
C ALA A 138 18.59 -5.34 6.75
N GLU A 139 18.56 -6.67 6.73
CA GLU A 139 19.68 -7.56 7.05
C GLU A 139 20.04 -8.30 5.77
#